data_AF-A0A7C5LPK8-F1
#
_entry.id   AF-A0A7C5LPK8-F1
#
_cell.length_a   1.000
_cell.length_b   1.000
_cell.length_c   1.000
_cell.angle_alpha   90.00
_cell.angle_beta   90.00
_cell.angle_gamma   90.00
#
_symmetry.space_group_name_H-M   'P 1'
#
loop_
_entity.id
_entity.type
_entity.pdbx_description
1 polymer ?
#
loop_
_entity_poly.entity_id
_entity_poly.type
_entity_poly.pdbx_seq_one_letter_code
_entity_poly.pdbx_strand_id
1 'polypeptide(L)'
;MAWGQAGETLIWGAGLLAAAWALRAPLPLAYLVALYLLTMRARLLVELANALARRRHPAAARLYALARALAWNPLDRAIVRANQGAALLHSGRVSEAQAVLDRVLQGGGLGPRLEAACRCNLGLACLRAGDPQRGRALLRETVALMPGSVYAERARRELQQLEASPADPQ
;
A
#
# COMPACT_ATOMS: atom_id res chain seq x y z
N MET A 1 28.51 -31.86 0.61
CA MET A 1 28.51 -30.44 0.18
C MET A 1 27.74 -29.59 1.19
N ALA A 2 28.33 -29.27 2.36
CA ALA A 2 27.67 -28.53 3.45
C ALA A 2 28.44 -27.24 3.84
N TRP A 3 29.44 -26.84 3.05
CA TRP A 3 30.35 -25.75 3.38
C TRP A 3 29.78 -24.34 3.05
N GLY A 4 28.74 -24.24 2.23
CA GLY A 4 28.14 -22.96 1.86
C GLY A 4 27.27 -22.33 2.96
N GLN A 5 26.51 -23.14 3.70
CA GLN A 5 25.57 -22.63 4.72
C GLN A 5 26.28 -22.12 5.98
N ALA A 6 27.43 -22.70 6.34
CA ALA A 6 28.23 -22.26 7.48
C ALA A 6 28.85 -20.87 7.26
N GLY A 7 29.19 -20.54 6.00
CA GLY A 7 29.69 -19.20 5.65
C GLY A 7 28.61 -18.13 5.78
N GLU A 8 27.38 -18.42 5.33
CA GLU A 8 26.26 -17.48 5.44
C GLU A 8 25.86 -17.20 6.89
N THR A 9 25.81 -18.22 7.75
CA THR A 9 25.45 -18.03 9.16
C THR A 9 26.49 -17.20 9.92
N LEU A 10 27.77 -17.37 9.59
CA LEU A 10 28.86 -16.55 10.15
C LEU A 10 28.77 -15.09 9.70
N ILE A 11 28.42 -14.83 8.43
CA ILE A 11 28.26 -13.47 7.89
C ILE A 11 27.07 -12.76 8.56
N TRP A 12 25.92 -13.42 8.68
CA TRP A 12 24.75 -12.87 9.38
C TRP A 12 25.03 -12.65 10.87
N GLY A 13 25.73 -13.59 11.51
CA GLY A 13 26.13 -13.49 12.93
C GLY A 13 27.08 -12.32 13.20
N ALA A 14 28.09 -12.13 12.36
CA ALA A 14 29.02 -11.01 12.46
C ALA A 14 28.34 -9.65 12.23
N GLY A 15 27.42 -9.57 11.27
CA GLY A 15 26.62 -8.36 11.02
C GLY A 15 25.73 -7.97 12.20
N LEU A 16 25.10 -8.94 12.85
CA LEU A 16 24.29 -8.75 14.06
C LEU A 16 25.12 -8.26 15.25
N LEU A 17 26.29 -8.86 15.46
CA LEU A 17 27.24 -8.45 16.51
C LEU A 17 27.72 -7.00 16.31
N ALA A 18 28.10 -6.64 15.07
CA ALA A 18 28.57 -5.30 14.74
C ALA A 18 27.47 -4.23 14.92
N ALA A 19 26.23 -4.54 14.51
CA ALA A 19 25.09 -3.65 14.70
C ALA A 19 24.74 -3.44 16.19
N ALA A 20 24.75 -4.50 17.00
CA ALA A 20 24.47 -4.39 18.43
C ALA A 20 25.52 -3.55 19.17
N TRP A 21 26.79 -3.76 18.83
CA TRP A 21 27.91 -3.02 19.40
C TRP A 21 27.83 -1.52 19.03
N ALA A 22 27.55 -1.20 17.77
CA ALA A 22 27.42 0.19 17.29
C ALA A 22 26.25 0.96 17.93
N LEU A 23 25.13 0.28 18.24
CA LEU A 23 23.97 0.91 18.87
C LEU A 23 24.00 0.91 20.40
N ARG A 24 25.04 0.35 21.05
CA ARG A 24 25.08 0.07 22.51
C ARG A 24 23.82 -0.66 22.99
N ALA A 25 23.16 -1.37 22.09
CA ALA A 25 21.94 -2.10 22.37
C ALA A 25 22.33 -3.51 22.83
N PRO A 26 21.63 -4.09 23.82
CA PRO A 26 21.84 -5.50 24.12
C PRO A 26 21.57 -6.33 22.86
N LEU A 27 22.44 -7.30 22.56
CA LEU A 27 22.34 -8.20 21.41
C LEU A 27 20.91 -8.69 21.09
N PRO A 28 20.09 -9.11 22.06
CA PRO A 28 18.69 -9.48 21.79
C PRO A 28 17.84 -8.32 21.26
N LEU A 29 18.03 -7.09 21.73
CA LEU A 29 17.29 -5.92 21.23
C LEU A 29 17.74 -5.56 19.81
N ALA A 30 19.04 -5.59 19.54
CA ALA A 30 19.56 -5.35 18.19
C ALA A 30 19.03 -6.39 17.19
N TYR A 31 18.95 -7.65 17.60
CA TYR A 31 18.34 -8.72 16.81
C TYR A 31 16.85 -8.44 16.51
N LEU A 32 16.07 -8.03 17.52
CA LEU A 32 14.66 -7.68 17.33
C LEU A 32 14.49 -6.48 16.40
N VAL A 33 15.35 -5.46 16.52
CA VAL A 33 15.33 -4.29 15.61
C VAL A 33 15.69 -4.72 14.19
N ALA A 34 16.73 -5.52 14.00
CA ALA A 34 17.10 -6.03 12.68
C ALA A 34 15.98 -6.86 12.06
N LEU A 35 15.37 -7.77 12.83
CA LEU A 35 14.22 -8.56 12.40
C LEU A 35 13.01 -7.68 12.07
N TYR A 36 12.74 -6.65 12.87
CA TYR A 36 11.68 -5.69 12.62
C TYR A 36 11.91 -4.93 11.31
N LEU A 37 13.12 -4.39 11.09
CA LEU A 37 13.46 -3.70 9.85
C LEU A 37 13.37 -4.64 8.65
N LEU A 38 13.79 -5.89 8.78
CA LEU A 38 13.73 -6.89 7.72
C LEU A 38 12.28 -7.24 7.35
N THR A 39 11.41 -7.42 8.34
CA THR A 39 9.99 -7.77 8.14
C THR A 39 9.15 -6.58 7.70
N MET A 40 9.47 -5.37 8.16
CA MET A 40 8.72 -4.14 7.88
C MET A 40 9.33 -3.28 6.76
N ARG A 41 10.45 -3.70 6.12
CA ARG A 41 11.18 -2.91 5.11
C ARG A 41 10.29 -2.29 4.04
N ALA A 42 9.41 -3.07 3.42
CA ALA A 42 8.54 -2.57 2.36
C ALA A 42 7.51 -1.58 2.91
N ARG A 43 7.01 -1.82 4.13
CA ARG A 43 6.03 -0.96 4.79
C ARG A 43 6.63 0.39 5.21
N LEU A 44 7.84 0.39 5.78
CA LEU A 44 8.56 1.61 6.12
C LEU A 44 8.83 2.46 4.86
N LEU A 45 9.24 1.82 3.76
CA LEU A 45 9.42 2.52 2.49
C LEU A 45 8.11 3.08 1.91
N VAL A 46 6.99 2.37 2.07
CA VAL A 46 5.67 2.88 1.68
C VAL A 46 5.27 4.08 2.53
N GLU A 47 5.50 4.06 3.83
CA GLU A 47 5.19 5.19 4.71
C GLU A 47 6.02 6.43 4.34
N LEU A 48 7.31 6.25 4.06
CA LEU A 48 8.17 7.30 3.56
C LEU A 48 7.73 7.80 2.18
N ALA A 49 7.36 6.89 1.27
CA ALA A 49 6.83 7.24 -0.05
C ALA A 49 5.54 8.06 0.05
N ASN A 50 4.61 7.67 0.93
CA ASN A 50 3.39 8.40 1.22
C ASN A 50 3.70 9.81 1.75
N ALA A 51 4.66 9.93 2.68
CA ALA A 51 5.08 11.23 3.22
C ALA A 51 5.65 12.16 2.13
N LEU A 52 6.49 11.63 1.23
CA LEU A 52 7.02 12.37 0.09
C LEU A 52 5.94 12.69 -0.96
N ALA A 53 5.00 11.78 -1.20
CA ALA A 53 3.90 11.97 -2.14
C ALA A 53 2.99 13.13 -1.70
N ARG A 54 2.71 13.25 -0.39
CA ARG A 54 1.97 14.40 0.17
C ARG A 54 2.67 15.74 -0.10
N ARG A 55 3.99 15.74 -0.18
CA ARG A 55 4.81 16.91 -0.55
C ARG A 55 5.04 17.05 -2.06
N ARG A 56 4.40 16.21 -2.88
CA ARG A 56 4.60 16.11 -4.34
C ARG A 56 6.06 15.90 -4.75
N HIS A 57 6.85 15.25 -3.90
CA HIS A 57 8.27 15.04 -4.17
C HIS A 57 8.46 13.90 -5.20
N PRO A 58 9.26 14.09 -6.27
CA PRO A 58 9.43 13.09 -7.34
C PRO A 58 10.04 11.77 -6.84
N ALA A 59 10.78 11.84 -5.73
CA ALA A 59 11.38 10.66 -5.09
C ALA A 59 10.34 9.64 -4.57
N ALA A 60 9.07 10.03 -4.38
CA ALA A 60 8.01 9.12 -3.94
C ALA A 60 7.86 7.91 -4.87
N ALA A 61 7.92 8.13 -6.20
CA ALA A 61 7.81 7.05 -7.18
C ALA A 61 8.98 6.04 -7.07
N ARG A 62 10.19 6.55 -6.81
CA ARG A 62 11.39 5.71 -6.61
C ARG A 62 11.27 4.88 -5.33
N LEU A 63 10.74 5.47 -4.25
CA LEU A 63 10.51 4.73 -3.01
C LEU A 63 9.44 3.64 -3.16
N TYR A 64 8.35 3.89 -3.88
CA TYR A 64 7.40 2.80 -4.19
C TYR A 64 8.06 1.70 -5.03
N ALA A 65 8.87 2.05 -6.02
CA ALA A 65 9.58 1.06 -6.83
C ALA A 65 10.52 0.21 -5.96
N LEU A 66 11.29 0.84 -5.07
CA LEU A 66 12.16 0.15 -4.11
C LEU A 66 11.36 -0.73 -3.14
N ALA A 67 10.26 -0.21 -2.59
CA ALA A 67 9.39 -0.98 -1.69
C ALA A 67 8.84 -2.25 -2.36
N ARG A 68 8.46 -2.18 -3.63
CA ARG A 68 8.02 -3.36 -4.39
C ARG A 68 9.16 -4.35 -4.65
N ALA A 69 10.37 -3.85 -4.92
CA ALA A 69 11.54 -4.71 -5.14
C ALA A 69 11.95 -5.45 -3.86
N LEU A 70 11.76 -4.83 -2.70
CA LEU A 70 12.07 -5.41 -1.39
C LEU A 70 10.89 -6.15 -0.73
N ALA A 71 9.74 -6.19 -1.40
CA ALA A 71 8.56 -6.90 -0.94
C ALA A 71 8.78 -8.43 -1.03
N TRP A 72 8.51 -9.13 0.06
CA TRP A 72 8.84 -10.55 0.19
C TRP A 72 7.87 -11.43 -0.61
N ASN A 73 6.57 -11.14 -0.49
CA ASN A 73 5.52 -11.98 -1.06
C ASN A 73 4.59 -11.18 -2.02
N PRO A 74 3.71 -11.87 -2.77
CA PRO A 74 2.74 -11.20 -3.65
C PRO A 74 1.79 -10.23 -2.94
N LEU A 75 1.37 -10.54 -1.72
CA LEU A 75 0.48 -9.69 -0.92
C LEU A 75 1.15 -8.37 -0.53
N ASP A 76 2.42 -8.40 -0.11
CA ASP A 76 3.22 -7.21 0.18
C ASP A 76 3.32 -6.33 -1.08
N ARG A 77 3.56 -6.92 -2.24
CA ARG A 77 3.58 -6.20 -3.52
C ARG A 77 2.22 -5.57 -3.85
N ALA A 78 1.13 -6.27 -3.55
CA ALA A 78 -0.22 -5.73 -3.70
C ALA A 78 -0.48 -4.55 -2.76
N ILE A 79 -0.05 -4.65 -1.48
CA ILE A 79 -0.14 -3.55 -0.51
C ILE A 79 0.62 -2.32 -1.00
N VAL A 80 1.85 -2.50 -1.49
CA VAL A 80 2.66 -1.38 -2.01
C VAL A 80 1.97 -0.73 -3.22
N ARG A 81 1.44 -1.53 -4.16
CA ARG A 81 0.70 -1.01 -5.33
C ARG A 81 -0.59 -0.30 -4.94
N ALA A 82 -1.35 -0.84 -3.99
CA ALA A 82 -2.57 -0.21 -3.49
C ALA A 82 -2.28 1.17 -2.88
N ASN A 83 -1.22 1.28 -2.08
CA ASN A 83 -0.77 2.56 -1.51
C ASN A 83 -0.30 3.53 -2.61
N GLN A 84 0.44 3.03 -3.60
CA GLN A 84 0.84 3.83 -4.76
C GLN A 84 -0.39 4.38 -5.50
N GLY A 85 -1.41 3.54 -5.75
CA GLY A 85 -2.67 3.96 -6.38
C GLY A 85 -3.40 5.02 -5.56
N ALA A 86 -3.46 4.85 -4.23
CA ALA A 86 -4.01 5.86 -3.34
C ALA A 86 -3.24 7.19 -3.44
N ALA A 87 -1.92 7.16 -3.41
CA ALA A 87 -1.09 8.38 -3.52
C ALA A 87 -1.24 9.07 -4.88
N LEU A 88 -1.31 8.31 -5.98
CA LEU A 88 -1.58 8.83 -7.31
C LEU A 88 -2.93 9.56 -7.35
N LEU A 89 -3.97 8.96 -6.77
CA LEU A 89 -5.29 9.59 -6.66
C LEU A 89 -5.24 10.91 -5.87
N HIS A 90 -4.55 10.95 -4.73
CA HIS A 90 -4.38 12.18 -3.94
C HIS A 90 -3.60 13.26 -4.70
N SER A 91 -2.67 12.86 -5.57
CA SER A 91 -1.90 13.79 -6.40
C SER A 91 -2.64 14.31 -7.63
N GLY A 92 -3.86 13.81 -7.92
CA GLY A 92 -4.65 14.17 -9.10
C GLY A 92 -4.33 13.35 -10.35
N ARG A 93 -3.44 12.35 -10.25
CA ARG A 93 -3.07 11.45 -11.35
C ARG A 93 -4.09 10.30 -11.47
N VAL A 94 -5.32 10.66 -11.84
CA VAL A 94 -6.49 9.78 -11.77
C VAL A 94 -6.36 8.55 -12.65
N SER A 95 -5.98 8.71 -13.92
CA SER A 95 -5.84 7.61 -14.88
C SER A 95 -4.82 6.56 -14.43
N GLU A 96 -3.67 7.02 -13.93
CA GLU A 96 -2.63 6.13 -13.40
C GLU A 96 -3.09 5.42 -12.12
N ALA A 97 -3.84 6.11 -11.25
CA ALA A 97 -4.41 5.50 -10.06
C ALA A 97 -5.37 4.37 -10.44
N GLN A 98 -6.26 4.58 -11.41
CA GLN A 98 -7.17 3.54 -11.90
C GLN A 98 -6.39 2.32 -12.42
N ALA A 99 -5.43 2.54 -13.32
CA ALA A 99 -4.64 1.46 -13.91
C ALA A 99 -3.87 0.64 -12.85
N VAL A 100 -3.32 1.29 -11.82
CA VAL A 100 -2.61 0.60 -10.74
C VAL A 100 -3.57 -0.19 -9.86
N LEU A 101 -4.70 0.40 -9.46
CA LEU A 101 -5.67 -0.23 -8.56
C LEU A 101 -6.42 -1.38 -9.24
N ASP A 102 -6.75 -1.26 -10.53
CA ASP A 102 -7.35 -2.33 -11.32
C ASP A 102 -6.45 -3.57 -11.35
N ARG A 103 -5.15 -3.39 -11.62
CA ARG A 103 -4.18 -4.50 -11.60
C ARG A 103 -4.07 -5.16 -10.24
N VAL A 104 -4.25 -4.41 -9.15
CA VAL A 104 -4.24 -4.98 -7.79
C VAL A 104 -5.46 -5.87 -7.59
N LEU A 105 -6.66 -5.40 -7.95
CA LEU A 105 -7.90 -6.17 -7.82
C LEU A 105 -7.92 -7.41 -8.74
N GLN A 106 -7.38 -7.30 -9.96
CA GLN A 106 -7.25 -8.42 -10.90
C GLN A 106 -6.29 -9.52 -10.40
N GLY A 107 -5.32 -9.17 -9.55
CA GLY A 107 -4.34 -10.12 -9.02
C GLY A 107 -4.93 -11.17 -8.07
N GLY A 108 -6.12 -10.93 -7.50
CA GLY A 108 -6.77 -11.83 -6.56
C GLY A 108 -6.00 -12.04 -5.25
N GLY A 109 -6.52 -12.93 -4.39
CA GLY A 109 -5.86 -13.30 -3.12
C GLY A 109 -5.70 -12.16 -2.12
N LEU A 110 -6.49 -11.09 -2.26
CA LEU A 110 -6.47 -9.97 -1.34
C LEU A 110 -7.30 -10.34 -0.10
N GLY A 111 -6.80 -9.98 1.08
CA GLY A 111 -7.64 -9.98 2.28
C GLY A 111 -8.72 -8.89 2.17
N PRO A 112 -9.88 -9.05 2.85
CA PRO A 112 -11.04 -8.17 2.69
C PRO A 112 -10.72 -6.70 2.95
N ARG A 113 -9.80 -6.41 3.86
CA ARG A 113 -9.36 -5.04 4.18
C ARG A 113 -8.62 -4.36 3.04
N LEU A 114 -7.70 -5.08 2.39
CA LEU A 114 -6.93 -4.54 1.28
C LEU A 114 -7.81 -4.37 0.04
N GLU A 115 -8.67 -5.35 -0.20
CA GLU A 115 -9.63 -5.32 -1.30
C GLU A 115 -10.64 -4.18 -1.15
N ALA A 116 -11.21 -3.98 0.04
CA ALA A 116 -12.07 -2.83 0.35
C ALA A 116 -11.35 -1.49 0.13
N ALA A 117 -10.09 -1.38 0.58
CA ALA A 117 -9.29 -0.17 0.37
C ALA A 117 -9.08 0.12 -1.13
N CYS A 118 -8.77 -0.92 -1.91
CA CYS A 118 -8.55 -0.79 -3.36
C CYS A 118 -9.83 -0.42 -4.10
N ARG A 119 -10.94 -1.11 -3.83
CA ARG A 119 -12.26 -0.80 -4.42
C ARG A 119 -12.70 0.62 -4.07
N CYS A 120 -12.52 1.04 -2.82
CA CYS A 120 -12.85 2.40 -2.38
C CYS A 120 -12.06 3.44 -3.20
N ASN A 121 -10.73 3.31 -3.24
CA ASN A 121 -9.89 4.25 -3.97
C ASN A 121 -10.15 4.22 -5.49
N LEU A 122 -10.40 3.05 -6.07
CA LEU A 122 -10.72 2.92 -7.49
C LEU A 122 -12.07 3.55 -7.80
N GLY A 123 -13.07 3.34 -6.93
CA GLY A 123 -14.39 3.97 -7.06
C GLY A 123 -14.27 5.50 -7.09
N LEU A 124 -13.51 6.07 -6.16
CA LEU A 124 -13.23 7.52 -6.13
C LEU A 124 -12.45 8.00 -7.36
N ALA A 125 -11.53 7.18 -7.88
CA ALA A 125 -10.82 7.49 -9.11
C ALA A 125 -11.77 7.51 -10.32
N CYS A 126 -12.69 6.56 -10.43
CA CYS A 126 -13.74 6.54 -11.45
C CYS A 126 -14.65 7.77 -11.37
N LEU A 127 -15.09 8.17 -10.17
CA LEU A 127 -15.88 9.39 -10.00
C LEU A 127 -15.14 10.62 -10.53
N ARG A 128 -13.85 10.78 -10.18
CA ARG A 128 -13.03 11.90 -10.67
C ARG A 128 -12.71 11.83 -12.16
N ALA A 129 -12.77 10.65 -12.75
CA ALA A 129 -12.58 10.44 -14.19
C ALA A 129 -13.87 10.68 -15.00
N GLY A 130 -14.99 11.01 -14.36
CA GLY A 130 -16.28 11.19 -15.03
C GLY A 130 -17.02 9.87 -15.33
N ASP A 131 -16.69 8.77 -14.64
CA ASP A 131 -17.39 7.50 -14.72
C ASP A 131 -18.16 7.22 -13.39
N PRO A 132 -19.29 7.91 -13.17
CA PRO A 132 -20.07 7.78 -11.95
C PRO A 132 -20.71 6.39 -11.79
N GLN A 133 -20.97 5.69 -12.89
CA GLN A 133 -21.61 4.37 -12.86
C GLN A 133 -20.66 3.34 -12.24
N ARG A 134 -19.45 3.21 -12.77
CA ARG A 134 -18.44 2.31 -12.23
C ARG A 134 -18.00 2.73 -10.83
N GLY A 135 -17.87 4.05 -10.60
CA GLY A 135 -17.54 4.60 -9.29
C GLY A 135 -18.54 4.18 -8.22
N ARG A 136 -19.84 4.37 -8.45
CA ARG A 136 -20.91 3.97 -7.52
C ARG A 136 -20.92 2.47 -7.26
N ALA A 137 -20.74 1.65 -8.29
CA ALA A 137 -20.69 0.19 -8.15
C ALA A 137 -19.56 -0.24 -7.19
N LEU A 138 -18.34 0.23 -7.42
CA LEU A 138 -17.18 -0.08 -6.58
C LEU A 138 -17.32 0.41 -5.14
N LEU A 139 -17.94 1.57 -4.93
CA LEU A 139 -18.22 2.08 -3.58
C LEU A 139 -19.27 1.22 -2.86
N ARG A 140 -20.33 0.77 -3.55
CA ARG A 140 -21.31 -0.17 -2.96
C ARG A 140 -20.68 -1.51 -2.62
N GLU A 141 -19.84 -2.05 -3.50
CA GLU A 141 -19.07 -3.28 -3.22
C GLU A 141 -18.14 -3.11 -2.01
N THR A 142 -17.52 -1.94 -1.85
CA THR A 142 -16.70 -1.63 -0.67
C THR A 142 -17.52 -1.72 0.62
N VAL A 143 -18.72 -1.14 0.62
CA VAL A 143 -19.64 -1.16 1.77
C VAL A 143 -20.10 -2.57 2.08
N ALA A 144 -20.45 -3.35 1.05
CA ALA A 144 -20.87 -4.74 1.21
C ALA A 144 -19.75 -5.62 1.76
N LEU A 145 -18.52 -5.43 1.29
CA LEU A 145 -17.37 -6.25 1.70
C LEU A 145 -16.97 -6.00 3.16
N MET A 146 -16.96 -4.73 3.58
CA MET A 146 -16.48 -4.35 4.92
C MET A 146 -17.30 -3.22 5.55
N PRO A 147 -18.55 -3.46 5.96
CA PRO A 147 -19.50 -2.42 6.35
C PRO A 147 -19.08 -1.59 7.57
N GLY A 148 -18.25 -2.13 8.47
CA GLY A 148 -17.72 -1.43 9.65
C GLY A 148 -16.33 -0.82 9.46
N SER A 149 -15.82 -0.76 8.23
CA SER A 149 -14.48 -0.20 7.97
C SER A 149 -14.53 1.29 7.63
N VAL A 150 -13.42 1.98 7.89
CA VAL A 150 -13.19 3.37 7.45
C VAL A 150 -13.39 3.53 5.94
N TYR A 151 -13.12 2.49 5.15
CA TYR A 151 -13.34 2.51 3.70
C TYR A 151 -14.82 2.50 3.35
N ALA A 152 -15.63 1.71 4.05
CA ALA A 152 -17.08 1.71 3.88
C ALA A 152 -17.71 3.03 4.35
N GLU A 153 -17.24 3.60 5.46
CA GLU A 153 -17.69 4.93 5.90
C GLU A 153 -17.40 6.00 4.85
N ARG A 154 -16.17 6.01 4.30
CA ARG A 154 -15.81 6.91 3.21
C ARG A 154 -16.69 6.69 1.98
N ALA A 155 -16.88 5.44 1.59
CA ALA A 155 -17.72 5.08 0.45
C ALA A 155 -19.19 5.53 0.63
N ARG A 156 -19.76 5.36 1.83
CA ARG A 156 -21.12 5.84 2.15
C ARG A 156 -21.23 7.35 2.03
N ARG A 157 -20.26 8.10 2.58
CA ARG A 157 -20.27 9.57 2.50
C ARG A 157 -20.28 10.05 1.05
N GLU A 158 -19.48 9.42 0.21
CA GLU A 158 -19.36 9.78 -1.21
C GLU A 158 -20.61 9.38 -1.99
N LEU A 159 -21.20 8.22 -1.70
CA LEU A 159 -22.50 7.82 -2.27
C LEU A 159 -23.62 8.79 -1.88
N GLN A 160 -23.70 9.19 -0.61
CA GLN A 160 -24.68 10.16 -0.12
C GLN A 160 -24.52 11.52 -0.81
N GLN A 161 -23.28 11.98 -1.02
CA GLN A 161 -23.02 13.22 -1.76
C GLN A 161 -23.51 13.14 -3.21
N LEU A 162 -23.29 12.02 -3.88
CA LEU A 162 -23.77 11.78 -5.24
C LEU A 162 -25.29 11.65 -5.35
N GLU A 163 -25.98 11.28 -4.27
CA GLU A 163 -27.45 11.23 -4.22
C GLU A 163 -28.03 12.61 -3.92
N ALA A 164 -27.35 13.41 -3.09
CA ALA A 164 -27.74 14.78 -2.75
C ALA A 164 -27.44 15.81 -3.86
N SER A 165 -26.49 15.51 -4.76
CA SER A 165 -26.29 16.22 -6.03
C SER A 165 -26.95 15.42 -7.16
N PRO A 166 -28.26 15.58 -7.41
CA PRO A 166 -28.84 15.12 -8.66
C PRO A 166 -28.10 15.85 -9.78
N ALA A 167 -27.41 15.08 -10.62
CA ALA A 167 -26.73 15.62 -11.79
C ALA A 167 -27.76 16.36 -12.65
N ASP A 168 -27.52 17.66 -12.87
CA ASP A 168 -28.14 18.40 -13.95
C ASP A 168 -27.76 17.69 -15.26
N PRO A 169 -28.72 17.21 -16.06
CA PRO A 169 -28.41 16.69 -17.38
C PRO A 169 -28.04 17.89 -18.27
N GLN A 170 -26.74 18.10 -18.51
CA GLN A 170 -26.25 18.85 -19.67
C GLN A 170 -26.21 17.95 -20.90
#